data_AF-A0A0H3JD81-F1
#
_entry.id   AF-A0A0H3JD81-F1
#
_cell.length_a   1.000
_cell.length_b   1.000
_cell.length_c   1.000
_cell.angle_alpha   90.00
_cell.angle_beta   90.00
_cell.angle_gamma   90.00
#
_symmetry.space_group_name_H-M   'P 1'
#
loop_
_entity.id
_entity.type
_entity.pdbx_description
1 polymer ?
#
loop_
_entity_poly.entity_id
_entity_poly.type
_entity_poly.pdbx_seq_one_letter_code
_entity_poly.pdbx_strand_id
1 'polypeptide(L)'
;FLCGGITVAEELDESMQVLARNMSVLQSSMDKKELLEALDRMDDAVDESMKRLPESISPADEEGKNDYIKELQKLEKEIMLAKQKVLSGQLSDIPDSVNKMNKIRVEGHDKFR
;
A
#
# COMPACT_ATOMS: atom_id res chain seq x y z
N PHE A 1 -1.26 -9.54 -32.44
CA PHE A 1 -2.13 -9.13 -31.33
C PHE A 1 -2.12 -10.26 -30.31
N LEU A 2 -1.23 -10.19 -29.32
CA LEU A 2 -1.26 -11.09 -28.17
C LEU A 2 -1.93 -10.32 -27.04
N CYS A 3 -3.18 -10.66 -26.74
CA CYS A 3 -3.84 -10.27 -25.50
C CYS A 3 -3.16 -11.03 -24.36
N GLY A 4 -2.12 -10.44 -23.77
CA GLY A 4 -1.57 -10.92 -22.51
C GLY A 4 -2.47 -10.45 -21.38
N GLY A 5 -3.33 -11.33 -20.87
CA GLY A 5 -4.04 -11.07 -19.63
C GLY A 5 -3.00 -10.94 -18.53
N ILE A 6 -3.01 -9.80 -17.85
CA ILE A 6 -2.15 -9.52 -16.70
C ILE A 6 -2.49 -10.58 -15.64
N THR A 7 -1.50 -11.30 -15.14
CA THR A 7 -1.74 -12.32 -14.10
C THR A 7 -2.01 -11.63 -12.76
N VAL A 8 -2.79 -12.26 -11.88
CA VAL A 8 -3.09 -11.71 -10.54
C VAL A 8 -1.80 -11.44 -9.74
N ALA A 9 -0.75 -12.24 -9.95
CA ALA A 9 0.58 -12.02 -9.37
C ALA A 9 1.27 -10.76 -9.91
N GLU A 10 1.24 -10.51 -11.22
CA GLU A 10 1.79 -9.28 -11.82
C GLU A 10 1.04 -8.03 -11.35
N GLU A 11 -0.28 -8.11 -11.21
CA GLU A 11 -1.09 -6.98 -10.74
C GLU A 11 -0.90 -6.67 -9.24
N LEU A 12 -0.70 -7.70 -8.41
CA LEU A 12 -0.34 -7.52 -6.99
C LEU A 12 1.07 -6.95 -6.85
N ASP A 13 2.00 -7.39 -7.71
CA ASP A 13 3.35 -6.84 -7.80
C ASP A 13 3.32 -5.36 -8.24
N GLU A 14 2.44 -4.99 -9.17
CA GLU A 14 2.23 -3.60 -9.58
C GLU A 14 1.77 -2.72 -8.41
N SER A 15 0.77 -3.14 -7.63
CA SER A 15 0.33 -2.38 -6.44
C SER A 15 1.45 -2.23 -5.42
N MET A 16 2.27 -3.27 -5.19
CA MET A 16 3.41 -3.20 -4.28
C MET A 16 4.52 -2.28 -4.79
N GLN A 17 4.75 -2.24 -6.10
CA GLN A 17 5.67 -1.29 -6.72
C GLN A 17 5.16 0.16 -6.57
N VAL A 18 3.85 0.40 -6.75
CA VAL A 18 3.24 1.72 -6.52
C VAL A 18 3.47 2.16 -5.08
N LEU A 19 3.26 1.27 -4.10
CA LEU A 19 3.55 1.56 -2.70
C LEU A 19 5.02 1.92 -2.47
N ALA A 20 5.97 1.15 -3.01
CA ALA A 20 7.40 1.40 -2.84
C ALA A 20 7.86 2.74 -3.48
N ARG A 21 7.38 3.04 -4.68
CA ARG A 21 7.71 4.29 -5.39
C ARG A 21 7.20 5.50 -4.62
N ASN A 22 5.95 5.47 -4.16
CA ASN A 22 5.37 6.60 -3.44
C ASN A 22 5.95 6.76 -2.03
N MET A 23 6.30 5.67 -1.33
CA MET A 23 7.08 5.78 -0.08
C MET A 23 8.40 6.52 -0.27
N SER A 24 9.07 6.34 -1.42
CA SER A 24 10.30 7.07 -1.74
C SER A 24 10.03 8.57 -1.90
N VAL A 25 8.92 8.94 -2.56
CA VAL A 25 8.48 10.35 -2.67
C VAL A 25 8.21 10.95 -1.29
N LEU A 26 7.54 10.21 -0.40
CA LEU A 26 7.26 10.65 0.97
C LEU A 26 8.53 10.87 1.80
N GLN A 27 9.62 10.17 1.50
CA GLN A 27 10.91 10.33 2.19
C GLN A 27 11.72 11.52 1.66
N SER A 28 11.58 11.85 0.38
CA SER A 28 12.42 12.86 -0.28
C SER A 28 11.76 14.21 -0.47
N SER A 29 10.42 14.27 -0.49
CA SER A 29 9.67 15.50 -0.77
C SER A 29 9.24 16.23 0.51
N MET A 30 9.19 17.55 0.41
CA MET A 30 8.57 18.45 1.38
C MET A 30 7.44 19.26 0.73
N ASP A 31 7.16 19.01 -0.56
CA ASP A 31 6.08 19.69 -1.26
C ASP A 31 4.74 19.05 -0.89
N LYS A 32 3.85 19.87 -0.33
CA LYS A 32 2.55 19.39 0.16
C LYS A 32 1.73 18.69 -0.93
N LYS A 33 1.79 19.18 -2.17
CA LYS A 33 1.02 18.62 -3.28
C LYS A 33 1.60 17.29 -3.71
N GLU A 34 2.92 17.18 -3.88
CA GLU A 34 3.59 15.91 -4.20
C GLU A 34 3.33 14.84 -3.14
N LEU A 35 3.39 15.21 -1.86
CA LEU A 35 3.11 14.30 -0.75
C LEU A 35 1.65 13.80 -0.76
N LEU A 36 0.68 14.69 -1.02
CA LEU A 36 -0.73 14.29 -1.12
C LEU A 36 -0.98 13.39 -2.33
N GLU A 37 -0.44 13.73 -3.50
CA GLU A 37 -0.58 12.91 -4.70
C GLU A 37 0.06 11.52 -4.52
N ALA A 38 1.19 11.44 -3.81
CA ALA A 38 1.83 10.17 -3.47
C ALA A 38 0.96 9.34 -2.52
N LEU A 39 0.38 9.96 -1.50
CA LEU A 39 -0.52 9.29 -0.56
C LEU A 39 -1.81 8.81 -1.22
N ASP A 40 -2.39 9.60 -2.14
CA ASP A 40 -3.59 9.21 -2.90
C ASP A 40 -3.31 7.98 -3.77
N ARG A 41 -2.17 7.96 -4.48
CA ARG A 41 -1.76 6.79 -5.27
C ARG A 41 -1.50 5.55 -4.42
N MET A 42 -1.03 5.71 -3.18
CA MET A 42 -0.85 4.60 -2.26
C MET A 42 -2.20 4.05 -1.77
N ASP A 43 -3.15 4.93 -1.47
CA ASP A 43 -4.51 4.59 -1.06
C ASP A 43 -5.22 3.76 -2.15
N ASP A 44 -5.20 4.26 -3.38
CA ASP A 44 -5.75 3.57 -4.56
C ASP A 44 -5.12 2.18 -4.75
N ALA A 45 -3.79 2.07 -4.60
CA ALA A 45 -3.09 0.78 -4.73
C ALA A 45 -3.49 -0.21 -3.63
N VAL A 46 -3.77 0.26 -2.42
CA VAL A 46 -4.25 -0.58 -1.32
C VAL A 46 -5.68 -1.06 -1.58
N ASP A 47 -6.58 -0.18 -2.02
CA ASP A 47 -7.96 -0.54 -2.38
C ASP A 47 -7.99 -1.58 -3.51
N GLU A 48 -7.19 -1.38 -4.56
CA GLU A 48 -7.04 -2.38 -5.63
C GLU A 48 -6.45 -3.71 -5.14
N SER A 49 -5.53 -3.66 -4.17
CA SER A 49 -4.96 -4.87 -3.56
C SER A 49 -5.99 -5.64 -2.72
N MET A 50 -6.95 -4.97 -2.07
CA MET A 50 -8.01 -5.64 -1.29
C MET A 50 -9.02 -6.37 -2.17
N LYS A 51 -9.19 -5.94 -3.42
CA LYS A 51 -10.10 -6.58 -4.40
C LYS A 51 -9.52 -7.88 -4.98
N ARG A 52 -8.23 -8.14 -4.75
CA ARG A 52 -7.47 -9.25 -5.31
C ARG A 52 -6.95 -10.16 -4.20
N LEU A 53 -7.00 -11.48 -4.44
CA LEU A 53 -6.43 -12.45 -3.51
C LEU A 53 -5.03 -12.86 -3.99
N PRO A 54 -4.02 -12.90 -3.10
CA PRO A 54 -2.72 -13.49 -3.40
C PRO A 54 -2.84 -14.95 -3.81
N GLU A 55 -1.97 -15.42 -4.71
CA GLU A 55 -1.96 -16.83 -5.15
C GLU A 55 -1.70 -17.82 -4.00
N SER A 56 -1.03 -17.37 -2.94
CA SER A 56 -0.77 -18.13 -1.72
C SER A 56 -2.04 -18.43 -0.91
N ILE A 57 -3.12 -17.67 -1.12
CA ILE A 57 -4.39 -17.81 -0.39
C ILE A 57 -5.41 -18.56 -1.25
N SER A 58 -5.85 -19.72 -0.76
CA SER A 58 -6.90 -20.48 -1.42
C SER A 58 -8.23 -19.69 -1.44
N PRO A 59 -9.00 -19.76 -2.54
CA PRO A 59 -10.36 -19.21 -2.56
C PRO A 59 -11.32 -19.83 -1.54
N ALA A 60 -10.98 -20.95 -0.90
CA ALA A 60 -11.76 -21.55 0.18
C ALA A 60 -11.28 -21.16 1.59
N ASP A 61 -10.14 -20.47 1.70
CA ASP A 61 -9.53 -20.09 2.97
C ASP A 61 -10.04 -18.71 3.44
N GLU A 62 -11.21 -18.71 4.07
CA GLU A 62 -11.81 -17.48 4.60
C GLU A 62 -10.97 -16.81 5.71
N GLU A 63 -10.21 -17.59 6.49
CA GLU A 63 -9.35 -17.03 7.54
C GLU A 63 -8.17 -16.28 6.92
N GLY A 64 -7.48 -16.92 5.96
CA GLY A 64 -6.38 -16.30 5.21
C GLY A 64 -6.82 -15.04 4.47
N LYS A 65 -7.98 -15.05 3.80
CA LYS A 65 -8.54 -13.85 3.15
C LYS A 65 -8.78 -12.71 4.14
N ASN A 66 -9.42 -13.01 5.26
CA ASN A 66 -9.72 -12.01 6.29
C ASN A 66 -8.43 -11.43 6.89
N ASP A 67 -7.43 -12.27 7.12
CA ASP A 67 -6.13 -11.82 7.62
C ASP A 67 -5.39 -10.94 6.61
N TYR A 68 -5.42 -11.29 5.32
CA TYR A 68 -4.84 -10.46 4.26
C TYR A 68 -5.50 -9.08 4.18
N ILE A 69 -6.84 -9.04 4.17
CA ILE A 69 -7.59 -7.78 4.16
C ILE A 69 -7.26 -6.93 5.41
N LYS A 70 -7.16 -7.55 6.59
CA LYS A 70 -6.78 -6.85 7.82
C LYS A 70 -5.39 -6.21 7.74
N GLU A 71 -4.41 -6.90 7.15
CA GLU A 71 -3.07 -6.31 7.00
C GLU A 71 -3.09 -5.10 6.04
N LEU A 72 -3.85 -5.18 4.94
CA LEU A 72 -4.04 -4.05 4.03
C LEU A 72 -4.76 -2.87 4.72
N GLN A 73 -5.76 -3.12 5.57
CA GLN A 73 -6.46 -2.09 6.32
C GLN A 73 -5.56 -1.35 7.32
N LYS A 74 -4.55 -2.03 7.88
CA LYS A 74 -3.54 -1.35 8.72
C LYS A 74 -2.73 -0.36 7.90
N LEU A 75 -2.38 -0.73 6.67
CA LEU A 75 -1.61 0.12 5.76
C LEU A 75 -2.45 1.34 5.32
N GLU A 76 -3.69 1.11 4.88
CA GLU A 76 -4.67 2.16 4.54
C GLU A 76 -4.81 3.18 5.69
N LYS A 77 -4.97 2.69 6.93
CA LYS A 77 -5.08 3.54 8.11
C LYS A 77 -3.85 4.43 8.31
N GLU A 78 -2.63 3.91 8.14
CA GLU A 78 -1.42 4.72 8.26
C GLU A 78 -1.28 5.73 7.10
N ILE A 79 -1.72 5.38 5.89
CA ILE A 79 -1.79 6.30 4.73
C ILE A 79 -2.73 7.48 5.04
N MET A 80 -3.93 7.19 5.56
CA MET A 80 -4.86 8.22 5.98
C MET A 80 -4.28 9.13 7.08
N LEU A 81 -3.59 8.55 8.07
CA LEU A 81 -2.94 9.34 9.13
C LEU A 81 -1.83 10.24 8.58
N ALA A 82 -1.02 9.74 7.64
CA ALA A 82 -0.02 10.55 6.94
C ALA A 82 -0.67 11.68 6.15
N LYS A 83 -1.79 11.42 5.46
CA LYS A 83 -2.56 12.44 4.73
C LYS A 83 -3.05 13.54 5.66
N GLN A 84 -3.56 13.19 6.84
CA GLN A 84 -3.96 14.18 7.85
C GLN A 84 -2.78 15.03 8.35
N LYS A 85 -1.60 14.42 8.56
CA LYS A 85 -0.38 15.15 8.92
C LYS A 85 0.05 16.13 7.84
N VAL A 86 0.06 15.71 6.56
CA VAL A 86 0.37 16.59 5.42
C VAL A 86 -0.62 17.75 5.33
N LEU A 87 -1.91 17.47 5.47
CA LEU A 87 -2.96 18.49 5.47
C LEU A 87 -2.78 19.50 6.60
N SER A 88 -2.38 19.04 7.78
CA SER A 88 -2.14 19.84 8.99
C SER A 88 -0.76 20.52 9.03
N GLY A 89 0.10 20.32 8.03
CA GLY A 89 1.42 20.92 7.96
C GLY A 89 2.50 20.22 8.81
N GLN A 90 2.21 19.04 9.36
CA GLN A 90 3.14 18.24 10.17
C GLN A 90 4.09 17.43 9.28
N LEU A 91 4.81 18.10 8.37
CA LEU A 91 5.66 17.43 7.38
C LEU A 91 6.87 16.71 8.00
N SER A 92 7.33 17.18 9.17
CA SER A 92 8.38 16.52 9.97
C SER A 92 8.03 15.09 10.38
N ASP A 93 6.74 14.76 10.46
CA ASP A 93 6.25 13.49 11.00
C ASP A 93 5.98 12.46 9.91
N ILE A 94 6.23 12.83 8.64
CA ILE A 94 6.04 11.98 7.46
C ILE A 94 7.07 10.84 7.40
N PRO A 95 8.38 11.06 7.64
CA PRO A 95 9.34 9.96 7.67
C PRO A 95 8.97 8.84 8.66
N ASP A 96 8.43 9.20 9.84
CA ASP A 96 7.95 8.23 10.82
C ASP A 96 6.75 7.44 10.32
N SER A 97 5.82 8.08 9.61
CA SER A 97 4.71 7.39 8.96
C SER A 97 5.20 6.45 7.86
N VAL A 98 6.19 6.85 7.05
CA VAL A 98 6.79 5.94 6.05
C VAL A 98 7.43 4.72 6.70
N ASN A 99 8.14 4.90 7.81
CA ASN A 99 8.74 3.78 8.55
C ASN A 99 7.67 2.79 9.05
N LYS A 100 6.54 3.29 9.55
CA LYS A 100 5.41 2.45 9.97
C LYS A 100 4.77 1.73 8.78
N MET A 101 4.53 2.43 7.68
CA MET A 101 3.98 1.83 6.46
C MET A 101 4.90 0.73 5.92
N ASN A 102 6.21 0.97 5.88
CA ASN A 102 7.18 -0.02 5.43
C ASN A 102 7.18 -1.26 6.34
N LYS A 103 7.11 -1.06 7.66
CA LYS A 103 7.02 -2.18 8.62
C LYS A 103 5.75 -3.02 8.38
N ILE A 104 4.58 -2.38 8.26
CA ILE A 104 3.32 -3.06 7.97
C ILE A 104 3.41 -3.82 6.64
N ARG A 105 3.95 -3.18 5.61
CA ARG A 105 4.13 -3.81 4.29
C ARG A 105 5.00 -5.05 4.37
N VAL A 106 6.15 -4.99 5.06
CA VAL A 106 7.06 -6.14 5.21
C VAL A 106 6.38 -7.26 5.99
N GLU A 107 5.77 -6.95 7.14
CA GLU A 107 5.08 -7.94 7.98
C GLU A 107 3.90 -8.61 7.25
N GLY A 108 3.12 -7.83 6.48
CA GLY A 108 2.01 -8.34 5.68
C GLY A 108 2.47 -9.10 4.44
N HIS A 109 3.43 -8.58 3.69
CA HIS A 109 3.94 -9.21 2.47
C HIS A 109 4.63 -10.55 2.78
N ASP A 110 5.49 -10.61 3.79
CA ASP A 110 6.18 -11.86 4.17
C ASP A 110 5.19 -12.97 4.60
N LYS A 111 4.01 -12.59 5.11
CA LYS A 111 2.97 -13.54 5.53
C LYS A 111 2.19 -14.14 4.35
N PHE A 112 2.10 -13.45 3.21
CA PHE A 112 1.24 -13.84 2.09
C PHE A 112 1.96 -13.94 0.74
N ARG A 113 3.30 -13.90 0.74
CA ARG A 113 4.13 -14.17 -0.44
C ARG A 113 4.29 -15.66 -0.70
#